data_AF-A0A920L5V4-F1
#
_entry.id   AF-A0A920L5V4-F1
#
_cell.length_a   1.000
_cell.length_b   1.000
_cell.length_c   1.000
_cell.angle_alpha   90.00
_cell.angle_beta   90.00
_cell.angle_gamma   90.00
#
_symmetry.space_group_name_H-M   'P 1'
#
loop_
_entity.id
_entity.type
_entity.pdbx_description
1 polymer ?
#
loop_
_entity_poly.entity_id
_entity_poly.type
_entity_poly.pdbx_seq_one_letter_code
_entity_poly.pdbx_strand_id
1 'polypeptide(L)'
;MVIVNTCGFIDAAKEESLEAIGEAISENGRVLVTGCMGRGEDAETVRARHPKVLGISGPAAYEEVLGTVREVLPHRHQPDPLVDLIPAQGVKLTPRHYAYLKISEGCNHRCRFCIIPSIRGDLVSRPIGSVMDEAEGLVRAGVRELLVVSQDTSAYGVDLKYQTDFWQGRPLKSNLRAWPPHCQSLASGCVCTTCTPILTWTR
;
A
#
# COMPACT_ATOMS: atom_id res chain seq x y z
N MET A 1 13.79 -11.98 11.50
CA MET A 1 13.44 -10.55 11.57
C MET A 1 12.00 -10.45 11.14
N VAL A 2 11.22 -9.61 11.82
CA VAL A 2 9.81 -9.34 11.52
C VAL A 2 9.65 -7.83 11.30
N ILE A 3 8.83 -7.46 10.32
CA ILE A 3 8.42 -6.07 10.10
C ILE A 3 6.95 -5.97 10.51
N VAL A 4 6.64 -5.11 11.47
CA VAL A 4 5.27 -4.88 11.95
C VAL A 4 4.77 -3.55 11.38
N ASN A 5 3.72 -3.62 10.56
CA ASN A 5 3.05 -2.44 9.99
C ASN A 5 1.87 -2.02 10.87
N THR A 6 1.95 -0.84 11.46
CA THR A 6 1.08 -0.37 12.55
C THR A 6 0.01 0.61 12.09
N CYS A 7 -1.13 0.59 12.79
CA CYS A 7 -2.18 1.59 12.64
C CYS A 7 -2.04 2.67 13.72
N GLY A 8 -2.18 3.94 13.32
CA GLY A 8 -2.06 5.11 14.21
C GLY A 8 -3.33 5.95 14.28
N PHE A 9 -4.45 5.46 13.75
CA PHE A 9 -5.70 6.24 13.64
C PHE A 9 -6.72 5.91 14.72
N ILE A 10 -6.99 4.62 14.95
CA ILE A 10 -8.00 4.17 15.91
C ILE A 10 -7.28 3.68 17.16
N ASP A 11 -7.68 4.17 18.34
CA ASP A 11 -7.00 3.85 19.60
C ASP A 11 -6.94 2.35 19.89
N ALA A 12 -8.04 1.62 19.63
CA ALA A 12 -8.05 0.16 19.75
C ALA A 12 -7.01 -0.52 18.83
N ALA A 13 -6.85 -0.02 17.60
CA ALA A 13 -5.87 -0.54 16.65
C ALA A 13 -4.43 -0.14 17.01
N LYS A 14 -4.23 0.99 17.72
CA LYS A 14 -2.92 1.37 18.28
C LYS A 14 -2.51 0.40 19.37
N GLU A 15 -3.42 0.06 20.29
CA GLU A 15 -3.13 -0.90 21.36
C GLU A 15 -2.85 -2.29 20.80
N GLU A 16 -3.69 -2.77 19.86
CA GLU A 16 -3.44 -4.03 19.13
C GLU A 16 -2.07 -4.03 18.43
N SER A 17 -1.68 -2.90 17.83
CA SER A 17 -0.36 -2.76 17.20
C SER A 17 0.78 -2.88 18.21
N LEU A 18 0.65 -2.32 19.42
CA LEU A 18 1.65 -2.42 20.48
C LEU A 18 1.76 -3.84 21.03
N GLU A 19 0.63 -4.52 21.24
CA GLU A 19 0.60 -5.93 21.64
C GLU A 19 1.30 -6.82 20.61
N ALA A 20 0.99 -6.64 19.32
CA ALA A 20 1.63 -7.38 18.23
C ALA A 20 3.15 -7.13 18.14
N ILE A 21 3.62 -5.91 18.43
CA ILE A 21 5.06 -5.63 18.53
C ILE A 21 5.68 -6.43 19.69
N GLY A 22 5.01 -6.47 20.85
CA GLY A 22 5.45 -7.23 22.01
C GLY A 22 5.59 -8.73 21.71
N GLU A 23 4.59 -9.32 21.07
CA GLU A 23 4.59 -10.71 20.62
C GLU A 23 5.72 -10.99 19.60
N ALA A 24 5.86 -10.13 18.58
CA ALA A 24 6.94 -10.29 17.60
C ALA A 24 8.34 -10.20 18.25
N ILE A 25 8.51 -9.40 19.30
CA ILE A 25 9.77 -9.30 20.04
C ILE A 25 10.01 -10.57 20.87
N SER A 26 8.98 -11.10 21.55
CA SER A 26 9.14 -12.30 22.37
C SER A 26 9.47 -13.53 21.51
N GLU A 27 8.87 -13.65 20.33
CA GLU A 27 9.07 -14.81 19.45
C GLU A 27 10.29 -14.69 18.54
N ASN A 28 10.58 -13.51 17.99
CA ASN A 28 11.63 -13.35 16.97
C ASN A 28 12.88 -12.59 17.46
N GLY A 29 12.72 -11.70 18.45
CA GLY A 29 13.79 -10.85 19.00
C GLY A 29 14.30 -9.73 18.08
N ARG A 30 14.00 -9.77 16.77
CA ARG A 30 14.44 -8.78 15.76
C ARG A 30 13.24 -8.18 15.06
N VAL A 31 12.74 -7.05 15.58
CA VAL A 31 11.51 -6.41 15.10
C VAL A 31 11.79 -5.00 14.59
N LEU A 32 11.37 -4.72 13.37
CA LEU A 32 11.33 -3.39 12.77
C LEU A 32 9.88 -2.91 12.74
N VAL A 33 9.61 -1.70 13.23
CA VAL A 33 8.26 -1.13 13.22
C VAL A 33 8.14 -0.13 12.07
N THR A 34 7.03 -0.19 11.34
CA THR A 34 6.68 0.77 10.31
C THR A 34 5.19 1.13 10.38
N GLY A 35 4.77 2.16 9.67
CA GLY A 35 3.36 2.55 9.55
C GLY A 35 3.00 3.82 10.30
N CYS A 36 1.71 4.02 10.54
CA CYS A 36 1.18 5.30 11.02
C CYS A 36 1.68 5.69 12.42
N MET A 37 1.97 4.72 13.29
CA MET A 37 2.53 4.99 14.63
C MET A 37 4.01 5.40 14.59
N GLY A 38 4.66 5.34 13.43
CA GLY A 38 6.09 5.65 13.31
C GLY A 38 6.42 7.14 13.19
N ARG A 39 5.48 8.03 13.53
CA ARG A 39 5.66 9.50 13.53
C ARG A 39 5.11 10.08 14.83
N GLY A 40 5.65 11.23 15.24
CA GLY A 40 5.15 12.00 16.40
C GLY A 40 5.18 11.22 17.73
N GLU A 41 4.22 11.53 18.61
CA GLU A 41 4.11 10.97 19.97
C GLU A 41 3.89 9.44 19.97
N ASP A 42 3.24 8.89 18.95
CA ASP A 42 3.05 7.44 18.83
C ASP A 42 4.41 6.72 18.66
N ALA A 43 5.38 7.33 17.97
CA ALA A 43 6.70 6.74 17.78
C ALA A 43 7.51 6.73 19.08
N GLU A 44 7.33 7.75 19.92
CA GLU A 44 7.91 7.81 21.27
C GLU A 44 7.27 6.75 22.16
N THR A 45 5.96 6.56 22.07
CA THR A 45 5.21 5.53 22.80
C THR A 45 5.69 4.13 22.45
N VAL A 46 5.84 3.83 21.14
CA VAL A 46 6.39 2.54 20.68
C VAL A 46 7.80 2.33 21.25
N ARG A 47 8.66 3.35 21.20
CA ARG A 47 10.03 3.24 21.71
C ARG A 47 10.11 3.07 23.23
N ALA A 48 9.24 3.74 23.97
CA ALA A 48 9.17 3.64 25.42
C ALA A 48 8.69 2.26 25.86
N ARG A 49 7.64 1.72 25.23
CA ARG A 49 7.07 0.41 25.57
C ARG A 49 7.91 -0.77 25.05
N HIS A 50 8.55 -0.59 23.90
CA HIS A 50 9.33 -1.63 23.22
C HIS A 50 10.74 -1.13 22.85
N PRO A 51 11.63 -0.88 23.83
CA PRO A 51 12.95 -0.31 23.57
C PRO A 51 13.88 -1.22 22.75
N LYS A 52 13.50 -2.49 22.53
CA LYS A 52 14.27 -3.48 21.76
C LYS A 52 13.99 -3.48 20.25
N VAL A 53 13.09 -2.64 19.76
CA VAL A 53 12.84 -2.52 18.31
C VAL A 53 14.10 -2.03 17.59
N LEU A 54 14.37 -2.59 16.42
CA LEU A 54 15.54 -2.29 15.60
C LEU A 54 15.45 -0.92 14.93
N GLY A 55 14.23 -0.45 14.71
CA GLY A 55 13.94 0.81 14.07
C GLY A 55 12.45 1.11 14.11
N ILE A 56 12.10 2.38 13.90
CA ILE A 56 10.73 2.85 13.78
C ILE A 56 10.71 3.80 12.60
N SER A 57 9.92 3.49 11.57
CA SER A 57 9.74 4.32 10.39
C SER A 57 8.28 4.69 10.19
N GLY A 58 8.06 5.85 9.56
CA GLY A 58 6.70 6.35 9.33
C GLY A 58 5.93 5.66 8.21
N PRO A 59 4.72 6.13 7.90
CA PRO A 59 3.98 5.64 6.76
C PRO A 59 4.70 5.98 5.45
N ALA A 60 4.58 5.10 4.45
CA ALA A 60 5.21 5.22 3.13
C ALA A 60 6.76 5.37 3.16
N ALA A 61 7.41 5.01 4.28
CA ALA A 61 8.85 5.15 4.47
C ALA A 61 9.63 3.94 3.93
N TYR A 62 9.40 3.58 2.66
CA TYR A 62 9.99 2.38 2.05
C TYR A 62 11.53 2.37 2.11
N GLU A 63 12.18 3.49 1.78
CA GLU A 63 13.64 3.60 1.82
C GLU A 63 14.20 3.52 3.24
N GLU A 64 13.51 4.10 4.24
CA GLU A 64 13.93 4.00 5.65
C GLU A 64 13.86 2.55 6.15
N VAL A 65 12.77 1.84 5.80
CA VAL A 65 12.60 0.41 6.11
C VAL A 65 13.72 -0.40 5.45
N LEU A 66 13.93 -0.23 4.15
CA LEU A 66 14.98 -0.97 3.42
C LEU A 66 16.38 -0.65 3.93
N GLY A 67 16.66 0.61 4.26
CA GLY A 67 17.93 1.03 4.85
C GLY A 67 18.20 0.26 6.14
N THR A 68 17.23 0.26 7.06
CA THR A 68 17.34 -0.47 8.34
C THR A 68 17.49 -1.97 8.11
N VAL A 69 16.75 -2.54 7.16
CA VAL A 69 16.86 -3.96 6.77
C VAL A 69 18.28 -4.28 6.31
N ARG A 70 18.87 -3.44 5.44
CA ARG A 70 20.23 -3.63 4.92
C ARG A 70 21.30 -3.46 5.99
N GLU A 71 21.10 -2.58 6.97
CA GLU A 71 22.03 -2.42 8.09
C GLU A 71 22.04 -3.64 9.00
N VAL A 72 20.86 -4.18 9.33
CA VAL A 72 20.73 -5.32 10.24
C VAL A 72 21.02 -6.65 9.53
N LEU A 73 20.66 -6.76 8.26
CA LEU A 73 20.83 -7.93 7.40
C LEU A 73 21.55 -7.52 6.10
N PRO A 74 22.86 -7.23 6.18
CA PRO A 74 23.62 -6.85 4.99
C PRO A 74 23.58 -7.96 3.95
N HIS A 75 23.21 -7.59 2.72
CA HIS A 75 23.24 -8.50 1.58
C HIS A 75 24.69 -8.93 1.33
N ARG A 76 24.99 -10.21 1.61
CA ARG A 76 26.34 -10.77 1.45
C ARG A 76 26.63 -11.21 0.02
N HIS A 77 25.61 -11.35 -0.81
CA HIS A 77 25.73 -11.70 -2.23
C HIS A 77 25.11 -10.60 -3.11
N GLN A 78 25.65 -10.46 -4.33
CA GLN A 78 25.02 -9.64 -5.36
C GLN A 78 23.74 -10.34 -5.84
N PRO A 79 22.63 -9.60 -6.05
CA PRO A 79 21.40 -10.18 -6.58
C PRO A 79 21.67 -10.89 -7.91
N ASP A 80 21.39 -12.18 -7.98
CA ASP A 80 21.54 -12.99 -9.20
C ASP A 80 20.13 -13.36 -9.72
N PRO A 81 19.68 -12.82 -10.86
CA PRO A 81 18.36 -13.12 -11.42
C PRO A 81 18.12 -14.61 -11.72
N LEU A 82 19.17 -15.43 -11.84
CA LEU A 82 19.03 -16.88 -12.03
C LEU A 82 18.78 -17.64 -10.71
N VAL A 83 19.10 -17.03 -9.57
CA VAL A 83 19.05 -17.67 -8.24
C VAL A 83 18.00 -17.01 -7.34
N ASP A 84 17.96 -15.69 -7.32
CA ASP A 84 17.02 -14.87 -6.56
C ASP A 84 15.70 -14.72 -7.34
N LEU A 85 15.01 -15.84 -7.52
CA LEU A 85 13.78 -15.95 -8.29
C LEU A 85 12.62 -15.20 -7.60
N ILE A 86 12.57 -13.89 -7.81
CA ILE A 86 11.40 -13.07 -7.49
C ILE A 86 10.45 -13.16 -8.68
N PRO A 87 9.19 -13.58 -8.48
CA PRO A 87 8.23 -13.63 -9.58
C PRO A 87 8.07 -12.24 -10.21
N ALA A 88 7.91 -12.18 -11.53
CA ALA A 88 7.74 -10.91 -12.25
C ALA A 88 6.54 -10.10 -11.73
N GLN A 89 5.52 -10.78 -11.20
CA GLN A 89 4.35 -10.17 -10.55
C GLN A 89 4.60 -9.65 -9.12
N GLY A 90 5.80 -9.82 -8.57
CA GLY A 90 6.10 -9.55 -7.16
C GLY A 90 5.53 -10.60 -6.19
N VAL A 91 5.74 -10.36 -4.89
CA VAL A 91 5.23 -11.21 -3.81
C VAL A 91 3.99 -10.57 -3.21
N LYS A 92 2.89 -11.32 -3.15
CA LYS A 92 1.64 -10.89 -2.52
C LYS A 92 1.45 -11.60 -1.19
N LEU A 93 1.03 -10.85 -0.19
CA LEU A 93 0.61 -11.39 1.11
C LEU A 93 -0.89 -11.71 1.16
N THR A 94 -1.66 -11.31 0.14
CA THR A 94 -3.08 -11.63 0.02
C THR A 94 -3.32 -13.00 -0.63
N PRO A 95 -4.45 -13.66 -0.36
CA PRO A 95 -4.91 -14.82 -1.11
C PRO A 95 -4.87 -14.62 -2.63
N ARG A 96 -4.77 -15.72 -3.38
CA ARG A 96 -4.57 -15.68 -4.85
C ARG A 96 -5.66 -14.90 -5.60
N HIS A 97 -6.89 -14.92 -5.10
CA HIS A 97 -8.06 -14.45 -5.83
C HIS A 97 -8.31 -12.94 -5.75
N TYR A 98 -7.74 -12.22 -4.77
CA TYR A 98 -7.92 -10.76 -4.68
C TYR A 98 -6.61 -10.01 -4.40
N ALA A 99 -6.60 -8.72 -4.71
CA ALA A 99 -5.52 -7.81 -4.33
C ALA A 99 -6.06 -6.41 -4.06
N TYR A 100 -5.40 -5.69 -3.15
CA TYR A 100 -5.64 -4.26 -2.96
C TYR A 100 -4.88 -3.46 -3.99
N LEU A 101 -5.54 -2.53 -4.65
CA LEU A 101 -4.96 -1.60 -5.61
C LEU A 101 -5.08 -0.19 -5.05
N LYS A 102 -3.97 0.34 -4.52
CA LYS A 102 -3.96 1.69 -3.95
C LYS A 102 -3.89 2.74 -5.05
N ILE A 103 -4.80 3.71 -5.06
CA ILE A 103 -4.88 4.75 -6.12
C ILE A 103 -4.39 6.12 -5.68
N SER A 104 -4.45 6.41 -4.38
CA SER A 104 -3.97 7.65 -3.78
C SER A 104 -3.58 7.42 -2.33
N GLU A 105 -2.84 8.37 -1.79
CA GLU A 105 -2.44 8.45 -0.39
C GLU A 105 -2.81 9.85 0.16
N GLY A 106 -3.06 9.95 1.46
CA GLY A 106 -3.37 11.23 2.10
C GLY A 106 -4.80 11.71 1.86
N CYS A 107 -5.13 12.89 2.39
CA CYS A 107 -6.48 13.45 2.28
C CYS A 107 -6.49 14.97 2.42
N ASN A 108 -7.24 15.66 1.54
CA ASN A 108 -7.39 17.12 1.59
C ASN A 108 -8.47 17.59 2.57
N HIS A 109 -9.34 16.69 3.04
CA HIS A 109 -10.38 17.05 3.99
C HIS A 109 -9.79 17.39 5.36
N ARG A 110 -10.25 18.50 5.94
CA ARG A 110 -9.90 18.94 7.30
C ARG A 110 -11.01 18.60 8.29
N CYS A 111 -11.43 17.34 8.28
CA CYS A 111 -12.47 16.85 9.18
C CYS A 111 -12.01 17.02 10.64
N ARG A 112 -12.87 17.58 11.50
CA ARG A 112 -12.54 17.87 12.91
C ARG A 112 -12.03 16.66 13.70
N PHE A 113 -12.49 15.47 13.33
CA PHE A 113 -12.17 14.21 14.00
C PHE A 113 -10.99 13.45 13.37
N CYS A 114 -10.47 13.88 12.22
CA CYS A 114 -9.57 13.08 11.42
C CYS A 114 -8.14 13.61 11.47
N ILE A 115 -7.20 12.80 11.96
CA ILE A 115 -5.76 13.12 12.01
C ILE A 115 -5.01 12.78 10.72
N ILE A 116 -5.66 12.17 9.73
CA ILE A 116 -5.01 11.67 8.50
C ILE A 116 -4.13 12.72 7.82
N PRO A 117 -4.53 13.99 7.64
CA PRO A 117 -3.65 14.99 7.05
C PRO A 117 -2.33 15.21 7.79
N SER A 118 -2.34 15.07 9.12
CA SER A 118 -1.14 15.24 9.95
C SER A 118 -0.18 14.06 9.82
N ILE A 119 -0.69 12.85 9.62
CA ILE A 119 0.14 11.62 9.58
C ILE A 119 0.50 11.14 8.17
N ARG A 120 -0.39 11.32 7.19
CA ARG A 120 -0.23 10.87 5.79
C ARG A 120 -0.03 12.02 4.80
N GLY A 121 -0.27 13.26 5.23
CA GLY A 121 -0.19 14.44 4.37
C GLY A 121 -1.46 14.70 3.55
N ASP A 122 -1.36 15.69 2.68
CA ASP A 122 -2.39 16.04 1.71
C ASP A 122 -2.56 14.96 0.64
N LEU A 123 -3.65 15.03 -0.13
CA LEU A 123 -3.94 14.07 -1.19
C LEU A 123 -2.82 14.05 -2.22
N VAL A 124 -2.27 12.85 -2.45
CA VAL A 124 -1.35 12.54 -3.54
C VAL A 124 -1.91 11.36 -4.32
N SER A 125 -2.40 11.63 -5.51
CA SER A 125 -2.92 10.62 -6.43
C SER A 125 -1.83 10.02 -7.28
N ARG A 126 -1.98 8.73 -7.59
CA ARG A 126 -1.13 8.06 -8.57
C ARG A 126 -1.60 8.35 -9.99
N PRO A 127 -0.68 8.55 -10.95
CA PRO A 127 -1.04 8.63 -12.37
C PRO A 127 -1.77 7.38 -12.82
N ILE A 128 -2.85 7.54 -13.59
CA ILE A 128 -3.70 6.40 -13.98
C ILE A 128 -2.98 5.38 -14.85
N GLY A 129 -1.97 5.76 -15.64
CA GLY A 129 -1.17 4.81 -16.42
C GLY A 129 -0.49 3.78 -15.52
N SER A 130 0.25 4.25 -14.51
CA SER A 130 0.92 3.40 -13.51
C SER A 130 -0.07 2.50 -12.75
N VAL A 131 -1.26 3.02 -12.44
CA VAL A 131 -2.29 2.24 -11.74
C VAL A 131 -2.86 1.14 -12.62
N MET A 132 -3.09 1.42 -13.90
CA MET A 132 -3.58 0.43 -14.87
C MET A 132 -2.52 -0.62 -15.19
N ASP A 133 -1.24 -0.25 -15.27
CA ASP A 133 -0.13 -1.21 -15.43
C ASP A 133 -0.05 -2.18 -14.25
N GLU A 134 -0.20 -1.68 -13.01
CA GLU A 134 -0.26 -2.53 -11.82
C GLU A 134 -1.50 -3.44 -11.83
N ALA A 135 -2.67 -2.88 -12.17
CA ALA A 135 -3.90 -3.66 -12.29
C ALA A 135 -3.75 -4.81 -13.31
N GLU A 136 -3.13 -4.54 -14.46
CA GLU A 136 -2.85 -5.55 -15.48
C GLU A 136 -1.89 -6.62 -14.96
N GLY A 137 -0.82 -6.22 -14.28
CA GLY A 137 0.12 -7.15 -13.64
C GLY A 137 -0.56 -8.06 -12.63
N LEU A 138 -1.46 -7.52 -11.80
CA LEU A 138 -2.23 -8.29 -10.81
C LEU A 138 -3.19 -9.28 -11.47
N VAL A 139 -3.91 -8.86 -12.52
CA VAL A 139 -4.81 -9.75 -13.29
C VAL A 139 -4.02 -10.87 -13.96
N ARG A 140 -2.88 -10.55 -14.58
CA ARG A 140 -1.98 -11.54 -15.20
C ARG A 140 -1.43 -12.54 -14.19
N ALA A 141 -1.26 -12.10 -12.93
CA ALA A 141 -0.90 -12.96 -11.80
C ALA A 141 -2.05 -13.82 -11.26
N GLY A 142 -3.23 -13.80 -11.89
CA GLY A 142 -4.40 -14.61 -11.56
C GLY A 142 -5.35 -14.00 -10.53
N VAL A 143 -5.24 -12.69 -10.24
CA VAL A 143 -6.20 -11.97 -9.40
C VAL A 143 -7.54 -11.86 -10.13
N ARG A 144 -8.62 -12.18 -9.42
CA ARG A 144 -10.01 -12.11 -9.91
C ARG A 144 -10.82 -10.95 -9.31
N GLU A 145 -10.27 -10.28 -8.30
CA GLU A 145 -10.91 -9.14 -7.67
C GLU A 145 -9.87 -8.09 -7.26
N LEU A 146 -10.02 -6.88 -7.77
CA LEU A 146 -9.21 -5.73 -7.37
C LEU A 146 -10.04 -4.86 -6.42
N LEU A 147 -9.55 -4.72 -5.20
CA LEU A 147 -10.11 -3.85 -4.17
C LEU A 147 -9.40 -2.51 -4.28
N VAL A 148 -10.06 -1.54 -4.92
CA VAL A 148 -9.53 -0.19 -5.12
C VAL A 148 -9.60 0.57 -3.80
N VAL A 149 -8.45 1.02 -3.31
CA VAL A 149 -8.33 1.63 -1.97
C VAL A 149 -7.61 2.98 -1.98
N SER A 150 -8.09 3.86 -1.13
CA SER A 150 -7.42 5.08 -0.67
C SER A 150 -8.14 5.62 0.57
N GLN A 151 -7.61 6.66 1.21
CA GLN A 151 -8.28 7.33 2.33
C GLN A 151 -9.57 8.04 1.89
N ASP A 152 -9.58 8.59 0.67
CA ASP A 152 -10.76 9.13 0.00
C ASP A 152 -10.70 8.78 -1.49
N THR A 153 -11.48 7.77 -1.89
CA THR A 153 -11.53 7.31 -3.27
C THR A 153 -12.23 8.31 -4.18
N SER A 154 -13.14 9.13 -3.63
CA SER A 154 -13.94 10.08 -4.39
C SER A 154 -13.13 11.26 -4.92
N ALA A 155 -12.04 11.61 -4.23
CA ALA A 155 -11.13 12.68 -4.60
C ALA A 155 -10.00 12.27 -5.55
N TYR A 156 -9.95 11.01 -6.02
CA TYR A 156 -8.86 10.53 -6.87
C TYR A 156 -8.66 11.42 -8.12
N GLY A 157 -7.43 11.95 -8.23
CA GLY A 157 -6.96 12.80 -9.32
C GLY A 157 -7.35 14.27 -9.25
N VAL A 158 -8.00 14.72 -8.18
CA VAL A 158 -8.28 16.16 -7.96
C VAL A 158 -6.99 16.98 -7.88
N ASP A 159 -5.99 16.48 -7.15
CA ASP A 159 -4.65 17.06 -7.02
C ASP A 159 -3.89 17.10 -8.36
N LEU A 160 -4.12 16.10 -9.22
CA LEU A 160 -3.58 16.04 -10.58
C LEU A 160 -4.42 16.83 -11.60
N LYS A 161 -5.48 17.52 -11.18
CA LYS A 161 -6.46 18.19 -12.06
C LYS A 161 -7.00 17.26 -13.16
N TYR A 162 -7.18 15.98 -12.84
CA TYR A 162 -7.61 14.93 -13.77
C TYR A 162 -6.73 14.82 -15.02
N GLN A 163 -5.43 15.06 -14.88
CA GLN A 163 -4.45 14.95 -15.95
C GLN A 163 -4.62 13.63 -16.72
N THR A 164 -4.53 13.75 -18.05
CA THR A 164 -4.50 12.60 -18.94
C THR A 164 -3.14 11.93 -18.87
N ASP A 165 -3.15 10.62 -18.68
CA ASP A 165 -2.00 9.73 -18.79
C ASP A 165 -2.32 8.63 -19.82
N PHE A 166 -1.37 7.76 -20.13
CA PHE A 166 -1.53 6.74 -21.17
C PHE A 166 -1.40 5.34 -20.59
N TRP A 167 -2.25 4.43 -21.05
CA TRP A 167 -2.14 3.00 -20.79
C TRP A 167 -2.34 2.24 -22.11
N GLN A 168 -1.36 1.43 -22.51
CA GLN A 168 -1.31 0.76 -23.82
C GLN A 168 -1.62 1.69 -25.01
N GLY A 169 -1.09 2.92 -24.98
CA GLY A 169 -1.32 3.94 -26.01
C GLY A 169 -2.70 4.59 -25.97
N ARG A 170 -3.59 4.20 -25.03
CA ARG A 170 -4.92 4.78 -24.86
C ARG A 170 -4.85 5.92 -23.84
N PRO A 171 -5.37 7.13 -24.15
CA PRO A 171 -5.41 8.24 -23.21
C PRO A 171 -6.50 8.01 -22.15
N LEU A 172 -6.13 8.15 -20.88
CA LEU A 172 -7.01 7.99 -19.72
C LEU A 172 -6.88 9.20 -18.80
N LYS A 173 -8.01 9.75 -18.36
CA LYS A 173 -7.99 10.77 -17.30
C LYS A 173 -7.83 10.11 -15.95
N SER A 174 -7.00 10.69 -15.08
CA SER A 174 -6.82 10.23 -13.71
C SER A 174 -8.07 10.50 -12.86
N ASN A 175 -9.13 9.70 -13.02
CA ASN A 175 -10.34 9.71 -12.20
C ASN A 175 -10.99 8.32 -12.23
N LEU A 176 -11.83 7.98 -11.26
CA LEU A 176 -12.49 6.67 -11.19
C LEU A 176 -13.45 6.40 -12.36
N ARG A 177 -14.04 7.44 -12.97
CA ARG A 177 -14.99 7.28 -14.08
C ARG A 177 -14.33 6.78 -15.36
N ALA A 178 -13.03 7.01 -15.53
CA ALA A 178 -12.28 6.53 -16.68
C ALA A 178 -12.06 5.01 -16.66
N TRP A 179 -12.31 4.33 -15.53
CA TRP A 179 -11.90 2.94 -15.31
C TRP A 179 -12.84 1.87 -15.90
N PRO A 180 -14.18 1.94 -15.74
CA PRO A 180 -15.08 0.86 -16.16
C PRO A 180 -14.96 0.43 -17.63
N PRO A 181 -14.80 1.34 -18.62
CA PRO A 181 -14.64 0.94 -20.02
C PRO A 181 -13.31 0.23 -20.31
N HIS A 182 -12.30 0.45 -19.47
CA HIS A 182 -10.93 -0.02 -19.68
C HIS A 182 -10.61 -1.24 -18.84
N CYS A 183 -11.35 -1.47 -17.76
CA CYS A 183 -11.30 -2.72 -17.04
C CYS A 183 -11.66 -3.88 -17.98
N GLN A 184 -12.69 -3.76 -18.81
CA GLN A 184 -13.05 -4.82 -19.78
C GLN A 184 -11.89 -5.23 -20.73
N SER A 185 -10.90 -4.36 -20.96
CA SER A 185 -9.71 -4.69 -21.74
C SER A 185 -8.56 -5.35 -20.96
N LEU A 186 -8.58 -5.37 -19.63
CA LEU A 186 -7.53 -6.01 -18.82
C LEU A 186 -7.62 -7.55 -18.84
N ALA A 187 -8.79 -8.11 -19.21
CA ALA A 187 -8.96 -9.56 -19.36
C ALA A 187 -9.89 -9.85 -20.55
N SER A 188 -9.39 -10.62 -21.52
CA SER A 188 -10.19 -11.13 -22.64
C SER A 188 -11.38 -11.93 -22.11
N GLY A 189 -12.57 -11.31 -22.04
CA GLY A 189 -13.81 -11.95 -21.62
C GLY A 189 -14.37 -11.53 -20.26
N CYS A 190 -13.82 -10.53 -19.56
CA CYS A 190 -14.39 -10.12 -18.27
C CYS A 190 -15.21 -8.82 -18.34
N VAL A 191 -16.37 -8.84 -17.68
CA VAL A 191 -17.24 -7.66 -17.48
C VAL A 191 -16.90 -7.05 -16.13
N CYS A 192 -16.49 -5.78 -16.12
CA CYS A 192 -16.41 -4.99 -14.88
C CYS A 192 -17.84 -4.79 -14.35
N THR A 193 -18.25 -5.61 -13.39
CA THR A 193 -19.67 -5.73 -13.00
C THR A 193 -20.18 -4.61 -12.09
N THR A 194 -19.33 -3.72 -11.56
CA THR A 194 -19.76 -2.74 -10.55
C THR A 194 -19.05 -1.39 -10.61
N CYS A 195 -19.82 -0.29 -10.48
CA CYS A 195 -19.35 1.09 -10.25
C CYS A 195 -18.99 1.36 -8.77
N THR A 196 -18.60 0.33 -8.01
CA THR A 196 -18.10 0.45 -6.62
C THR A 196 -16.57 0.38 -6.61
N PRO A 197 -15.90 0.73 -5.49
CA PRO A 197 -14.44 0.56 -5.33
C PRO A 197 -13.96 -0.92 -5.37
N ILE A 198 -14.81 -1.83 -5.83
CA ILE A 198 -14.53 -3.24 -6.00
C ILE A 198 -14.69 -3.54 -7.48
N LEU A 199 -13.59 -3.94 -8.12
CA LEU A 199 -13.57 -4.40 -9.51
C LEU A 199 -13.50 -5.92 -9.49
N THR A 200 -14.62 -6.57 -9.79
CA THR A 200 -14.73 -8.02 -9.87
C THR A 200 -14.65 -8.50 -11.31
N TRP A 201 -13.93 -9.60 -11.53
CA TRP A 201 -13.83 -10.29 -12.82
C TRP A 201 -14.59 -11.61 -12.73
N THR A 202 -15.75 -11.69 -13.39
CA THR A 202 -16.42 -12.98 -13.64
C THR A 202 -15.92 -13.55 -14.97
N ARG A 203 -15.62 -14.86 -14.97
CA ARG A 203 -15.33 -15.61 -16.21
C ARG A 203 -16.59 -15.78 -17.04
#